data_AF-A0A0E0QVD9-F1
#
_entry.id   AF-A0A0E0QVD9-F1
#
_cell.length_a   1.000
_cell.length_b   1.000
_cell.length_c   1.000
_cell.angle_alpha   90.00
_cell.angle_beta   90.00
_cell.angle_gamma   90.00
#
_symmetry.space_group_name_H-M   'P 1'
#
loop_
_entity.id
_entity.type
_entity.pdbx_description
1 polymer ?
#
loop_
_entity_poly.entity_id
_entity_poly.type
_entity_poly.pdbx_seq_one_letter_code
_entity_poly.pdbx_strand_id
1 'polypeptide(L)'
;MAASRYEVEVTVASARDLKNVNWRNGDLKPYAVVWIDDGAKCSTRVDLDNADNPTWDDKLTVPLPPSTRLDDAVLYLDVVHANATDGVKPLVGSARLPLRDVLADTGIGARASRSLRLKRPSGRPHGRLEVRVAVREPKRYYDPSPAYPAPYHQQSSRDPYAYGNTTTGGYGYAYGGAPPAPYGAPPVDAKKKSKMGMGGGLAVGAAAGVLGGLALAGGASYLENKFEDRVAERVEEDRYGGGGGGYDDYGDDDY
;
A
#
# COMPACT_ATOMS: atom_id res chain seq x y z
N MET A 1 -4.37 13.21 12.78
CA MET A 1 -4.58 11.87 13.38
C MET A 1 -3.23 11.17 13.46
N ALA A 2 -3.00 10.31 14.46
CA ALA A 2 -1.77 9.53 14.52
C ALA A 2 -1.83 8.35 13.53
N ALA A 3 -0.69 8.02 12.93
CA ALA A 3 -0.57 6.79 12.14
C ALA A 3 -0.62 5.56 13.07
N SER A 4 -1.10 4.44 12.53
CA SER A 4 -1.08 3.14 13.22
C SER A 4 0.34 2.78 13.71
N ARG A 5 0.43 2.07 14.85
CA ARG A 5 1.68 1.45 15.32
C ARG A 5 2.17 0.31 14.40
N TYR A 6 1.31 -0.19 13.52
CA TYR A 6 1.57 -1.33 12.66
C TYR A 6 1.25 -1.06 11.19
N GLU A 7 2.10 -1.60 10.31
CA GLU A 7 1.96 -1.71 8.86
C GLU A 7 1.85 -3.19 8.47
N VAL A 8 1.18 -3.49 7.36
CA VAL A 8 1.05 -4.85 6.85
C VAL A 8 1.75 -4.95 5.49
N GLU A 9 2.87 -5.66 5.43
CA GLU A 9 3.54 -5.99 4.16
C GLU A 9 2.84 -7.22 3.54
N VAL A 10 2.27 -7.06 2.36
CA VAL A 10 1.62 -8.12 1.57
C VAL A 10 2.36 -8.29 0.25
N THR A 11 2.98 -9.44 0.03
CA THR A 11 3.40 -9.84 -1.31
C THR A 11 2.29 -10.69 -1.92
N VAL A 12 1.69 -10.20 -3.01
CA VAL A 12 0.73 -10.95 -3.82
C VAL A 12 1.53 -11.70 -4.88
N ALA A 13 1.71 -13.00 -4.69
CA ALA A 13 2.64 -13.78 -5.51
C ALA A 13 2.01 -14.15 -6.87
N SER A 14 0.94 -14.93 -6.84
CA SER A 14 0.29 -15.46 -8.04
C SER A 14 -1.14 -15.92 -7.76
N ALA A 15 -1.92 -16.16 -8.80
CA ALA A 15 -3.17 -16.90 -8.72
C ALA A 15 -3.22 -18.00 -9.78
N ARG A 16 -4.13 -18.95 -9.59
CA ARG A 16 -4.36 -20.09 -10.48
C ARG A 16 -5.83 -20.45 -10.56
N ASP A 17 -6.22 -21.08 -11.67
CA ASP A 17 -7.58 -21.55 -11.95
C ASP A 17 -8.63 -20.43 -11.82
N LEU A 18 -8.30 -19.20 -12.23
CA LEU A 18 -9.21 -18.06 -12.14
C LEU A 18 -10.43 -18.24 -13.07
N LYS A 19 -11.59 -17.72 -12.68
CA LYS A 19 -12.70 -17.64 -13.64
C LYS A 19 -12.41 -16.53 -14.64
N ASN A 20 -12.16 -16.86 -15.91
CA ASN A 20 -12.21 -15.84 -16.96
C ASN A 20 -13.64 -15.23 -17.03
N VAL A 21 -13.79 -14.01 -16.51
CA VAL A 21 -15.02 -13.19 -16.57
C VAL A 21 -15.16 -12.47 -17.91
N ASN A 22 -14.04 -12.28 -18.61
CA ASN A 22 -13.94 -11.63 -19.92
C ASN A 22 -14.09 -12.60 -21.10
N TRP A 23 -14.46 -13.87 -20.87
CA TRP A 23 -14.43 -14.97 -21.86
C TRP A 23 -15.14 -14.71 -23.21
N ARG A 24 -16.02 -13.70 -23.30
CA ARG A 24 -16.66 -13.28 -24.56
C ARG A 24 -15.83 -12.33 -25.41
N ASN A 25 -14.89 -11.61 -24.79
CA ASN A 25 -14.07 -10.57 -25.42
C ASN A 25 -12.56 -10.93 -25.38
N GLY A 26 -12.21 -12.14 -24.97
CA GLY A 26 -10.86 -12.67 -24.96
C GLY A 26 -10.36 -13.06 -23.56
N ASP A 27 -9.05 -12.92 -23.37
CA ASP A 27 -8.36 -13.38 -22.17
C ASP A 27 -8.63 -12.49 -20.96
N LEU A 28 -8.42 -13.08 -19.79
CA LEU A 28 -8.43 -12.34 -18.53
C LEU A 28 -7.14 -11.52 -18.43
N LYS A 29 -7.26 -10.27 -17.98
CA LYS A 29 -6.13 -9.39 -17.65
C LYS A 29 -6.24 -9.03 -16.17
N PRO A 30 -5.76 -9.88 -15.25
CA PRO A 30 -6.09 -9.74 -13.84
C PRO A 30 -5.07 -8.88 -13.07
N TYR A 31 -5.55 -8.20 -12.05
CA TYR A 31 -4.76 -7.60 -10.99
C TYR A 31 -5.45 -7.85 -9.64
N ALA A 32 -4.71 -7.77 -8.54
CA ALA A 32 -5.27 -7.85 -7.20
C ALA A 32 -5.40 -6.46 -6.58
N VAL A 33 -6.50 -6.24 -5.87
CA VAL A 33 -6.76 -5.08 -5.02
C VAL A 33 -6.80 -5.55 -3.57
N VAL A 34 -6.07 -4.89 -2.69
CA VAL A 34 -5.81 -5.32 -1.30
C VAL A 34 -6.06 -4.16 -0.35
N TRP A 35 -6.80 -4.40 0.73
CA TRP A 35 -7.08 -3.41 1.78
C TRP A 35 -7.36 -4.09 3.12
N ILE A 36 -7.40 -3.30 4.20
CA ILE A 36 -7.78 -3.77 5.54
C ILE A 36 -9.04 -3.01 5.97
N ASP A 37 -10.09 -3.73 6.30
CA ASP A 37 -11.40 -3.22 6.73
C ASP A 37 -11.95 -2.05 5.87
N ASP A 38 -12.02 -0.83 6.40
CA ASP A 38 -12.46 0.41 5.76
C ASP A 38 -11.27 1.26 5.21
N GLY A 39 -10.07 0.70 5.23
CA GLY A 39 -8.81 1.36 4.89
C GLY A 39 -8.55 1.58 3.41
N ALA A 40 -7.47 2.31 3.15
CA ALA A 40 -7.00 2.61 1.80
C ALA A 40 -6.67 1.35 1.00
N LYS A 41 -7.11 1.32 -0.27
CA LYS A 41 -6.85 0.23 -1.21
C LYS A 41 -5.49 0.39 -1.87
N CYS A 42 -4.73 -0.69 -1.90
CA CYS A 42 -3.52 -0.87 -2.71
C CYS A 42 -3.83 -1.85 -3.86
N SER A 43 -3.03 -1.85 -4.92
CA SER A 43 -3.19 -2.81 -6.02
C SER A 43 -1.87 -3.27 -6.60
N THR A 44 -1.85 -4.49 -7.14
CA THR A 44 -0.76 -4.97 -8.00
C THR A 44 -0.82 -4.30 -9.37
N ARG A 45 0.22 -4.51 -10.17
CA ARG A 45 0.19 -4.34 -11.62
C ARG A 45 -0.77 -5.34 -12.25
N VAL A 46 -1.17 -5.06 -13.48
CA VAL A 46 -1.97 -5.97 -14.32
C VAL A 46 -1.06 -7.01 -14.94
N ASP A 47 -1.42 -8.29 -14.82
CA ASP A 47 -0.83 -9.35 -15.63
C ASP A 47 -1.52 -9.36 -16.99
N LEU A 48 -0.73 -9.35 -18.07
CA LEU A 48 -1.21 -9.30 -19.45
C LEU A 48 -0.96 -10.60 -20.22
N ASP A 49 -0.13 -11.50 -19.66
CA ASP A 49 0.51 -12.59 -20.39
C ASP A 49 0.03 -13.98 -19.92
N ASN A 50 -0.37 -14.11 -18.66
CA ASN A 50 -0.67 -15.40 -18.03
C ASN A 50 -2.18 -15.68 -17.81
N ALA A 51 -3.05 -14.85 -18.39
CA ALA A 51 -4.51 -15.02 -18.43
C ALA A 51 -5.19 -15.36 -17.08
N ASP A 52 -5.60 -16.62 -16.90
CA ASP A 52 -6.30 -17.12 -15.71
C ASP A 52 -5.35 -17.75 -14.65
N ASN A 53 -4.05 -17.71 -14.89
CA ASN A 53 -3.00 -18.20 -13.99
C ASN A 53 -1.89 -17.14 -13.74
N PRO A 54 -2.25 -15.92 -13.28
CA PRO A 54 -1.35 -14.78 -13.23
C PRO A 54 -0.24 -14.87 -12.18
N THR A 55 0.88 -14.20 -12.46
CA THR A 55 2.01 -14.04 -11.56
C THR A 55 2.42 -12.57 -11.46
N TRP A 56 2.37 -12.02 -10.25
CA TRP A 56 2.69 -10.61 -9.98
C TRP A 56 3.99 -10.45 -9.19
N ASP A 57 4.18 -11.25 -8.14
CA ASP A 57 5.18 -11.10 -7.05
C ASP A 57 5.31 -9.65 -6.52
N ASP A 58 4.22 -8.89 -6.62
CA ASP A 58 4.18 -7.48 -6.24
C ASP A 58 4.05 -7.36 -4.72
N LYS A 59 4.94 -6.55 -4.12
CA LYS A 59 4.92 -6.23 -2.71
C LYS A 59 4.22 -4.89 -2.47
N LEU A 60 3.21 -4.94 -1.61
CA LEU A 60 2.39 -3.81 -1.19
C LEU A 60 2.56 -3.58 0.32
N THR A 61 2.62 -2.32 0.75
CA THR A 61 2.47 -1.95 2.17
C THR A 61 1.07 -1.42 2.37
N VAL A 62 0.23 -2.20 3.06
CA VAL A 62 -1.18 -1.87 3.31
C VAL A 62 -1.27 -1.19 4.69
N PRO A 63 -1.79 0.05 4.77
CA PRO A 63 -1.92 0.76 6.03
C PRO A 63 -3.06 0.17 6.87
N LEU A 64 -2.82 -0.04 8.16
CA LEU A 64 -3.88 -0.36 9.11
C LEU A 64 -4.67 0.93 9.44
N PRO A 65 -6.02 0.93 9.36
CA PRO A 65 -6.83 2.09 9.75
C PRO A 65 -6.58 2.49 11.21
N PRO A 66 -6.51 3.79 11.56
CA PRO A 66 -6.26 4.21 12.95
C PRO A 66 -7.33 3.78 13.97
N SER A 67 -8.54 3.48 13.49
CA SER A 67 -9.67 2.92 14.23
C SER A 67 -9.57 1.41 14.47
N THR A 68 -8.87 0.69 13.60
CA THR A 68 -8.82 -0.78 13.61
C THR A 68 -7.81 -1.30 14.63
N ARG A 69 -8.24 -2.25 15.47
CA ARG A 69 -7.34 -3.06 16.30
C ARG A 69 -6.73 -4.16 15.48
N LEU A 70 -5.43 -4.37 15.64
CA LEU A 70 -4.66 -5.35 14.86
C LEU A 70 -5.23 -6.78 14.95
N ASP A 71 -5.73 -7.21 16.12
CA ASP A 71 -6.33 -8.53 16.29
C ASP A 71 -7.69 -8.67 15.58
N ASP A 72 -8.48 -7.60 15.52
CA ASP A 72 -9.81 -7.58 14.90
C ASP A 72 -9.76 -7.33 13.38
N ALA A 73 -8.61 -6.84 12.89
CA ALA A 73 -8.37 -6.49 11.50
C ALA A 73 -8.51 -7.66 10.53
N VAL A 74 -9.20 -7.42 9.40
CA VAL A 74 -9.29 -8.39 8.29
C VAL A 74 -8.64 -7.81 7.04
N LEU A 75 -7.70 -8.56 6.47
CA LEU A 75 -7.15 -8.28 5.14
C LEU A 75 -8.10 -8.81 4.07
N TYR A 76 -8.54 -7.95 3.18
CA TYR A 76 -9.39 -8.26 2.03
C TYR A 76 -8.56 -8.23 0.75
N LEU A 77 -8.82 -9.19 -0.14
CA LEU A 77 -8.16 -9.29 -1.44
C LEU A 77 -9.19 -9.61 -2.52
N ASP A 78 -9.37 -8.71 -3.48
CA ASP A 78 -10.16 -8.94 -4.69
C ASP A 78 -9.23 -9.16 -5.87
N VAL A 79 -9.51 -10.18 -6.69
CA VAL A 79 -8.91 -10.31 -8.02
C VAL A 79 -9.91 -9.78 -9.04
N VAL A 80 -9.46 -8.84 -9.87
CA VAL A 80 -10.29 -8.05 -10.79
C VAL A 80 -9.68 -7.99 -12.18
N HIS A 81 -10.54 -7.94 -13.19
CA HIS A 81 -10.16 -7.74 -14.59
C HIS A 81 -9.96 -6.25 -14.92
N ALA A 82 -8.79 -5.89 -15.43
CA ALA A 82 -8.49 -4.56 -15.93
C ALA A 82 -9.19 -4.25 -17.26
N ASN A 83 -9.62 -3.00 -17.45
CA ASN A 83 -10.22 -2.48 -18.68
C ASN A 83 -11.44 -3.29 -19.17
N ALA A 84 -12.26 -3.76 -18.23
CA ALA A 84 -13.51 -4.47 -18.53
C ALA A 84 -14.43 -3.58 -19.39
N THR A 85 -14.90 -4.13 -20.51
CA THR A 85 -15.87 -3.46 -21.41
C THR A 85 -17.25 -3.36 -20.77
N ASP A 86 -18.09 -2.47 -21.28
CA ASP A 86 -19.46 -2.30 -20.79
C ASP A 86 -20.24 -3.62 -20.69
N GLY A 87 -20.91 -3.82 -19.56
CA GLY A 87 -21.64 -5.05 -19.23
C GLY A 87 -20.79 -6.18 -18.64
N VAL A 88 -19.45 -6.13 -18.70
CA VAL A 88 -18.57 -7.09 -18.02
C VAL A 88 -18.40 -6.68 -16.56
N LYS A 89 -18.78 -7.55 -15.62
CA LYS A 89 -18.46 -7.35 -14.20
C LYS A 89 -16.98 -7.73 -13.98
N PRO A 90 -16.11 -6.81 -13.54
CA PRO A 90 -14.67 -7.07 -13.48
C PRO A 90 -14.24 -8.01 -12.35
N LEU A 91 -15.04 -8.14 -11.29
CA LEU A 91 -14.69 -8.96 -10.12
C LEU A 91 -14.68 -10.46 -10.44
N VAL A 92 -13.48 -11.05 -10.40
CA VAL A 92 -13.24 -12.49 -10.63
C VAL A 92 -13.58 -13.27 -9.37
N GLY A 93 -13.10 -12.80 -8.21
CA GLY A 93 -13.40 -13.36 -6.90
C GLY A 93 -12.59 -12.72 -5.78
N SER A 94 -13.03 -12.98 -4.55
CA SER A 94 -12.57 -12.33 -3.32
C SER A 94 -12.05 -13.34 -2.30
N ALA A 95 -11.05 -12.95 -1.51
CA ALA A 95 -10.58 -13.64 -0.32
C ALA A 95 -10.55 -12.70 0.89
N ARG A 96 -10.59 -13.29 2.09
CA ARG A 96 -10.47 -12.62 3.38
C ARG A 96 -9.48 -13.40 4.24
N LEU A 97 -8.63 -12.70 4.97
CA LEU A 97 -7.63 -13.25 5.87
C LEU A 97 -7.60 -12.41 7.16
N PRO A 98 -8.13 -12.92 8.29
CA PRO A 98 -7.97 -12.28 9.59
C PRO A 98 -6.50 -12.13 9.95
N LEU A 99 -6.06 -10.94 10.39
CA LEU A 99 -4.66 -10.72 10.74
C LEU A 99 -4.26 -11.45 12.03
N ARG A 100 -5.20 -11.72 12.94
CA ARG A 100 -4.97 -12.61 14.09
C ARG A 100 -4.43 -13.99 13.68
N ASP A 101 -4.90 -14.55 12.56
CA ASP A 101 -4.46 -15.87 12.08
C ASP A 101 -3.02 -15.82 11.55
N VAL A 102 -2.57 -14.66 11.06
CA VAL A 102 -1.17 -14.43 10.65
C VAL A 102 -0.29 -14.28 11.90
N LEU A 103 -0.76 -13.52 12.88
CA LEU A 103 -0.02 -13.24 14.13
C LEU A 103 0.11 -14.48 15.02
N ALA A 104 -0.92 -15.34 15.08
CA ALA A 104 -0.87 -16.60 15.82
C ALA A 104 0.20 -17.57 15.26
N ASP A 105 0.37 -17.61 13.95
CA ASP A 105 1.33 -18.50 13.28
C ASP A 105 2.78 -17.98 13.33
N THR A 106 2.99 -16.67 13.16
CA THR A 106 4.34 -16.12 12.94
C THR A 106 4.73 -14.97 13.87
N GLY A 107 3.80 -14.41 14.63
CA GLY A 107 4.03 -13.18 15.38
C GLY A 107 4.32 -11.96 14.49
N ILE A 108 4.86 -10.91 15.10
CA ILE A 108 5.22 -9.65 14.44
C ILE A 108 6.60 -9.77 13.78
N GLY A 109 6.76 -9.21 12.57
CA GLY A 109 8.02 -9.11 11.82
C GLY A 109 8.24 -10.23 10.80
N ALA A 110 7.86 -11.46 11.13
CA ALA A 110 7.94 -12.62 10.26
C ALA A 110 6.84 -12.64 9.18
N ARG A 111 7.03 -13.43 8.12
CA ARG A 111 6.07 -13.59 7.00
C ARG A 111 5.38 -14.95 7.06
N ALA A 112 4.06 -14.96 7.08
CA ALA A 112 3.24 -16.15 6.84
C ALA A 112 2.96 -16.31 5.34
N SER A 113 3.11 -17.52 4.80
CA SER A 113 2.61 -17.85 3.45
C SER A 113 1.19 -18.40 3.54
N ARG A 114 0.30 -17.99 2.62
CA ARG A 114 -1.12 -18.36 2.62
C ARG A 114 -1.61 -18.67 1.20
N SER A 115 -2.24 -19.84 1.04
CA SER A 115 -3.00 -20.21 -0.16
C SER A 115 -4.48 -19.95 0.11
N LEU A 116 -5.02 -18.87 -0.45
CA LEU A 116 -6.38 -18.41 -0.20
C LEU A 116 -7.31 -18.90 -1.33
N ARG A 117 -8.45 -19.53 -0.97
CA ARG A 117 -9.49 -19.91 -1.94
C ARG A 117 -10.34 -18.67 -2.25
N LEU A 118 -10.40 -18.28 -3.52
CA LEU A 118 -11.24 -17.16 -3.93
C LEU A 118 -12.71 -17.59 -3.99
N LYS A 119 -13.61 -16.73 -3.52
CA LYS A 119 -15.07 -16.86 -3.66
C LYS A 119 -15.53 -15.92 -4.77
N ARG A 120 -16.23 -16.46 -5.77
CA ARG A 120 -16.82 -15.62 -6.83
C ARG A 120 -17.97 -14.77 -6.27
N PRO A 121 -18.43 -13.72 -6.98
CA PRO A 121 -19.68 -13.01 -6.65
C PRO A 121 -20.91 -13.92 -6.52
N SER A 122 -20.88 -15.11 -7.15
CA SER A 122 -21.89 -16.16 -7.00
C SER A 122 -21.80 -16.98 -5.70
N GLY A 123 -20.97 -16.59 -4.73
CA GLY A 123 -20.63 -17.33 -3.50
C GLY A 123 -19.76 -18.59 -3.69
N ARG A 124 -19.93 -19.30 -4.81
CA ARG A 124 -19.17 -20.52 -5.15
C ARG A 124 -17.65 -20.26 -5.16
N PRO A 125 -16.83 -21.11 -4.50
CA PRO A 125 -15.37 -21.00 -4.52
C PRO A 125 -14.81 -21.41 -5.90
N HIS A 126 -13.83 -20.67 -6.41
CA HIS A 126 -13.13 -20.97 -7.66
C HIS A 126 -11.81 -20.20 -7.73
N GLY A 127 -10.73 -20.88 -8.11
CA GLY A 127 -9.38 -20.31 -8.11
C GLY A 127 -8.72 -20.26 -6.73
N ARG A 128 -7.39 -20.11 -6.75
CA ARG A 128 -6.56 -19.88 -5.56
C ARG A 128 -5.62 -18.70 -5.77
N LEU A 129 -5.40 -17.93 -4.70
CA LEU A 129 -4.50 -16.78 -4.63
C LEU A 129 -3.40 -17.09 -3.61
N GLU A 130 -2.13 -17.03 -4.01
CA GLU A 130 -0.98 -17.26 -3.15
C GLU A 130 -0.43 -15.91 -2.68
N VAL A 131 -0.33 -15.72 -1.36
CA VAL A 131 0.18 -14.48 -0.75
C VAL A 131 1.17 -14.75 0.37
N ARG A 132 2.02 -13.77 0.66
CA ARG A 132 2.89 -13.74 1.83
C ARG A 132 2.59 -12.47 2.63
N VAL A 133 2.25 -12.60 3.91
CA VAL A 133 1.81 -11.48 4.76
C VAL A 133 2.71 -11.37 5.98
N ALA A 134 3.15 -10.15 6.30
CA ALA A 134 3.84 -9.82 7.55
C ALA A 134 3.23 -8.57 8.18
N VAL A 135 2.88 -8.64 9.46
CA VAL A 135 2.62 -7.46 10.28
C VAL A 135 3.94 -6.93 10.82
N ARG A 136 4.17 -5.62 10.76
CA ARG A 136 5.40 -4.97 11.23
C ARG A 136 5.08 -3.69 11.99
N GLU A 137 5.98 -3.30 12.89
CA GLU A 137 6.03 -1.90 13.31
C GLU A 137 6.73 -1.08 12.20
N PRO A 138 6.23 0.12 11.84
CA PRO A 138 6.94 1.04 10.97
C PRO A 138 8.32 1.28 11.54
N LYS A 139 9.34 1.33 10.68
CA LYS A 139 10.66 1.83 11.08
C LYS A 139 10.51 3.31 11.43
N ARG A 140 10.25 3.60 12.70
CA ARG A 140 10.46 4.93 13.26
C ARG A 140 11.90 5.28 12.98
N TYR A 141 12.12 6.27 12.12
CA TYR A 141 13.44 6.83 11.90
C TYR A 141 13.82 7.53 13.21
N TYR A 142 14.49 6.78 14.08
CA TYR A 142 15.07 7.32 15.28
C TYR A 142 16.21 8.21 14.79
N ASP A 143 15.94 9.51 14.68
CA ASP A 143 16.99 10.51 14.54
C ASP A 143 17.87 10.38 15.79
N PRO A 144 19.09 9.82 15.69
CA PRO A 144 19.97 9.69 16.82
C PRO A 144 20.70 11.02 16.97
N SER A 145 19.94 12.11 17.15
CA SER A 145 20.48 13.42 17.43
C SER A 145 21.26 13.30 18.73
N PRO A 146 22.61 13.37 18.71
CA PRO A 146 23.38 13.30 19.93
C PRO A 146 23.05 14.57 20.71
N ALA A 147 22.37 14.40 21.84
CA ALA A 147 22.04 15.50 22.74
C ALA A 147 23.33 16.07 23.33
N TYR A 148 23.99 16.95 22.58
CA TYR A 148 25.01 17.85 23.10
C TYR A 148 24.35 18.70 24.18
N PRO A 149 24.80 18.61 25.45
CA PRO A 149 24.24 19.44 26.50
C PRO A 149 24.61 20.90 26.20
N ALA A 150 23.60 21.72 25.92
CA ALA A 150 23.79 23.15 25.74
C ALA A 150 24.36 23.73 27.06
N PRO A 151 25.51 24.43 27.04
CA PRO A 151 26.09 24.97 28.26
C PRO A 151 25.19 26.09 28.82
N TYR A 152 24.80 25.95 30.08
CA TYR A 152 24.14 27.01 30.84
C TYR A 152 25.08 28.22 30.97
N HIS A 153 24.85 29.26 30.16
CA HIS A 153 25.41 30.57 30.45
C HIS A 153 24.58 31.22 31.55
N GLN A 154 25.06 31.10 32.79
CA GLN A 154 24.51 31.87 33.91
C GLN A 154 24.75 33.36 33.67
N GLN A 155 23.68 34.13 33.72
CA GLN A 155 23.70 35.58 33.66
C GLN A 155 23.88 36.12 35.08
N SER A 156 25.03 36.73 35.37
CA SER A 156 25.35 37.31 36.69
C SER A 156 26.03 38.67 36.52
N SER A 157 25.37 39.71 37.02
CA SER A 157 25.76 41.11 36.85
C SER A 157 26.56 41.65 38.03
N ARG A 158 27.69 42.35 37.78
CA ARG A 158 28.09 43.65 38.39
C ARG A 158 29.56 44.05 38.09
N ASP A 159 29.74 45.34 37.82
CA ASP A 159 30.97 46.16 37.76
C ASP A 159 31.82 46.11 39.08
N PRO A 160 33.08 46.64 39.18
CA PRO A 160 33.61 47.82 38.46
C PRO A 160 35.14 47.93 38.12
N TYR A 161 35.45 49.05 37.44
CA TYR A 161 36.74 49.72 37.10
C TYR A 161 38.09 49.27 37.71
N ALA A 162 39.12 49.15 36.85
CA ALA A 162 40.54 49.34 37.18
C ALA A 162 41.39 49.70 35.93
N TYR A 163 42.67 50.08 36.11
CA TYR A 163 43.47 50.94 35.20
C TYR A 163 44.87 50.36 34.87
N GLY A 164 45.38 50.58 33.65
CA GLY A 164 46.82 50.76 33.39
C GLY A 164 47.65 49.68 32.65
N ASN A 165 47.94 49.96 31.36
CA ASN A 165 49.26 50.00 30.67
C ASN A 165 50.28 48.80 30.63
N THR A 166 51.06 48.78 29.54
CA THR A 166 52.37 48.10 29.23
C THR A 166 52.38 46.62 28.79
N THR A 167 53.33 46.07 28.01
CA THR A 167 54.22 46.50 26.87
C THR A 167 55.08 45.27 26.41
N THR A 168 55.41 45.12 25.10
CA THR A 168 56.38 44.13 24.51
C THR A 168 55.97 42.63 24.56
N GLY A 169 56.26 41.68 23.64
CA GLY A 169 56.96 41.64 22.33
C GLY A 169 58.09 40.58 22.28
N GLY A 170 58.28 39.67 21.29
CA GLY A 170 57.59 39.35 20.02
C GLY A 170 58.31 38.24 19.20
N TYR A 171 58.00 38.10 17.90
CA TYR A 171 58.69 37.34 16.80
C TYR A 171 58.76 35.79 16.81
N GLY A 172 58.45 35.13 15.68
CA GLY A 172 58.94 33.77 15.34
C GLY A 172 58.07 32.87 14.42
N TYR A 173 58.42 32.80 13.13
CA TYR A 173 58.20 31.79 12.05
C TYR A 173 57.37 30.48 12.28
N ALA A 174 56.85 29.74 11.28
CA ALA A 174 56.38 29.92 9.89
C ALA A 174 56.08 28.52 9.27
N TYR A 175 54.93 28.29 8.59
CA TYR A 175 54.79 27.51 7.32
C TYR A 175 53.32 27.21 6.93
N GLY A 176 53.03 27.30 5.61
CA GLY A 176 52.26 26.28 4.87
C GLY A 176 50.72 26.23 4.90
N GLY A 177 50.11 26.27 3.71
CA GLY A 177 48.87 25.52 3.42
C GLY A 177 47.60 26.32 3.09
N ALA A 178 47.41 26.69 1.82
CA ALA A 178 46.10 27.09 1.30
C ALA A 178 45.31 25.87 0.80
N PRO A 179 43.98 25.77 1.02
CA PRO A 179 43.16 24.67 0.51
C PRO A 179 42.85 24.83 -1.00
N PRO A 180 42.79 23.75 -1.78
CA PRO A 180 42.59 23.80 -3.24
C PRO A 180 41.12 23.94 -3.65
N ALA A 181 40.88 24.60 -4.79
CA ALA A 181 39.59 24.67 -5.47
C ALA A 181 39.45 23.58 -6.56
N PRO A 182 38.27 22.94 -6.74
CA PRO A 182 38.09 21.91 -7.74
C PRO A 182 37.73 22.46 -9.13
N TYR A 183 38.62 22.16 -10.08
CA TYR A 183 38.47 21.97 -11.54
C TYR A 183 37.20 22.44 -12.29
N GLY A 184 37.43 23.15 -13.40
CA GLY A 184 36.40 23.65 -14.31
C GLY A 184 36.06 22.73 -15.51
N ALA A 185 35.13 23.21 -16.33
CA ALA A 185 34.73 22.64 -17.62
C ALA A 185 35.12 23.61 -18.78
N PRO A 186 35.40 23.11 -19.99
CA PRO A 186 35.87 23.94 -21.11
C PRO A 186 34.73 24.74 -21.77
N PRO A 187 35.03 25.90 -22.39
CA PRO A 187 34.05 26.67 -23.16
C PRO A 187 33.80 26.05 -24.54
N VAL A 188 32.58 26.23 -25.07
CA VAL A 188 32.26 25.92 -26.48
C VAL A 188 31.99 27.20 -27.26
N ASP A 189 32.68 27.34 -28.40
CA ASP A 189 32.65 28.55 -29.24
C ASP A 189 31.28 28.82 -29.87
N ALA A 190 30.76 30.03 -29.66
CA ALA A 190 29.60 30.54 -30.38
C ALA A 190 30.02 31.19 -31.71
N LYS A 191 29.86 30.48 -32.85
CA LYS A 191 29.91 31.08 -34.19
C LYS A 191 28.60 30.90 -34.97
N LYS A 192 28.16 32.02 -35.55
CA LYS A 192 26.88 32.21 -36.24
C LYS A 192 26.78 31.40 -37.54
N LYS A 193 25.56 30.96 -37.89
CA LYS A 193 24.77 31.47 -39.04
C LYS A 193 23.44 30.73 -39.20
N SER A 194 22.39 31.46 -39.55
CA SER A 194 21.07 30.92 -39.90
C SER A 194 20.97 30.60 -41.38
N LYS A 195 20.47 29.41 -41.75
CA LYS A 195 19.77 29.18 -43.02
C LYS A 195 18.86 27.94 -42.97
N MET A 196 17.68 28.11 -43.56
CA MET A 196 16.59 27.16 -43.86
C MET A 196 16.98 25.67 -44.00
N GLY A 197 16.21 24.76 -43.41
CA GLY A 197 16.32 23.31 -43.63
C GLY A 197 15.14 22.53 -43.05
N MET A 198 14.26 22.04 -43.92
CA MET A 198 13.07 21.24 -43.59
C MET A 198 13.45 19.75 -43.47
N GLY A 199 13.09 19.09 -42.37
CA GLY A 199 13.38 17.66 -42.19
C GLY A 199 12.75 17.08 -40.92
N GLY A 200 11.88 16.09 -41.07
CA GLY A 200 11.34 15.32 -39.95
C GLY A 200 12.38 14.33 -39.40
N GLY A 201 12.43 14.18 -38.08
CA GLY A 201 13.33 13.25 -37.41
C GLY A 201 12.76 12.83 -36.06
N LEU A 202 12.71 11.52 -35.81
CA LEU A 202 12.17 10.92 -34.59
C LEU A 202 13.10 11.23 -33.40
N ALA A 203 12.60 11.97 -32.40
CA ALA A 203 13.35 12.25 -31.18
C ALA A 203 13.16 11.12 -30.15
N VAL A 204 14.11 10.19 -30.09
CA VAL A 204 14.22 9.22 -29.00
C VAL A 204 14.78 9.95 -27.76
N GLY A 205 13.89 10.32 -26.84
CA GLY A 205 14.25 11.00 -25.59
C GLY A 205 14.73 10.00 -24.52
N ALA A 206 16.02 10.01 -24.22
CA ALA A 206 16.55 9.33 -23.04
C ALA A 206 16.28 10.19 -21.78
N ALA A 207 15.32 9.77 -20.95
CA ALA A 207 15.03 10.42 -19.68
C ALA A 207 15.87 9.80 -18.55
N ALA A 208 17.06 10.36 -18.31
CA ALA A 208 17.81 10.13 -17.07
C ALA A 208 17.55 11.31 -16.11
N GLY A 209 16.87 11.06 -15.00
CA GLY A 209 16.50 12.11 -14.05
C GLY A 209 15.90 11.55 -12.76
N VAL A 210 16.72 11.42 -11.73
CA VAL A 210 16.28 11.17 -10.35
C VAL A 210 15.71 12.48 -9.78
N LEU A 211 14.54 12.42 -9.15
CA LEU A 211 14.24 13.05 -7.85
C LEU A 211 12.81 12.69 -7.41
N GLY A 212 12.62 12.48 -6.11
CA GLY A 212 11.32 12.08 -5.56
C GLY A 212 10.34 13.26 -5.42
N GLY A 213 9.05 12.97 -5.56
CA GLY A 213 7.97 13.92 -5.31
C GLY A 213 6.62 13.21 -5.26
N LEU A 214 5.94 13.27 -4.11
CA LEU A 214 4.58 12.78 -3.95
C LEU A 214 3.63 13.67 -4.79
N ALA A 215 2.98 13.09 -5.78
CA ALA A 215 1.88 13.71 -6.52
C ALA A 215 0.56 13.02 -6.18
N LEU A 216 -0.10 13.48 -5.12
CA LEU A 216 -1.52 13.17 -4.88
C LEU A 216 -2.36 13.99 -5.87
N ALA A 217 -2.75 13.38 -6.98
CA ALA A 217 -3.57 14.03 -8.01
C ALA A 217 -4.68 13.10 -8.52
N GLY A 218 -5.92 13.35 -8.07
CA GLY A 218 -7.20 13.03 -8.70
C GLY A 218 -7.33 11.71 -9.48
N GLY A 219 -7.79 10.65 -8.82
CA GLY A 219 -8.11 9.37 -9.47
C GLY A 219 -9.11 8.49 -8.73
N ALA A 220 -9.96 9.05 -7.86
CA ALA A 220 -10.92 8.32 -7.05
C ALA A 220 -12.34 8.90 -7.24
N SER A 221 -13.00 8.55 -8.35
CA SER A 221 -14.37 9.00 -8.63
C SER A 221 -15.16 8.07 -9.56
N TYR A 222 -14.98 6.75 -9.46
CA TYR A 222 -15.90 5.75 -10.00
C TYR A 222 -15.96 4.51 -9.09
N LEU A 223 -17.17 4.00 -8.84
CA LEU A 223 -17.55 2.86 -7.97
C LEU A 223 -17.94 3.13 -6.50
N GLU A 224 -18.31 4.36 -6.15
CA GLU A 224 -19.36 4.56 -5.12
C GLU A 224 -20.73 4.16 -5.74
N ASN A 225 -21.66 3.62 -4.95
CA ASN A 225 -23.00 3.12 -5.35
C ASN A 225 -23.07 1.80 -6.17
N LYS A 226 -22.90 0.63 -5.50
CA LYS A 226 -23.80 -0.56 -5.65
C LYS A 226 -23.52 -1.80 -4.78
N PHE A 227 -22.74 -1.70 -3.70
CA PHE A 227 -22.43 -2.85 -2.82
C PHE A 227 -22.97 -2.76 -1.39
N GLU A 228 -23.69 -1.69 -1.04
CA GLU A 228 -24.49 -1.62 0.18
C GLU A 228 -25.92 -2.05 -0.13
N ASP A 229 -26.14 -3.35 -0.23
CA ASP A 229 -27.45 -3.97 0.00
C ASP A 229 -27.29 -5.49 0.17
N ARG A 230 -27.93 -6.05 1.22
CA ARG A 230 -28.00 -7.48 1.59
C ARG A 230 -26.77 -8.13 2.27
N VAL A 231 -26.41 -7.64 3.45
CA VAL A 231 -25.96 -8.52 4.56
C VAL A 231 -26.62 -8.08 5.88
N ALA A 232 -27.95 -8.23 5.93
CA ALA A 232 -28.74 -8.25 7.16
C ALA A 232 -29.92 -9.22 6.92
N GLU A 233 -30.44 -9.81 8.00
CA GLU A 233 -31.56 -10.76 8.00
C GLU A 233 -31.29 -12.14 7.36
N ARG A 234 -30.86 -13.11 8.20
CA ARG A 234 -31.61 -14.36 8.49
C ARG A 234 -30.88 -15.22 9.52
N VAL A 235 -31.24 -15.05 10.79
CA VAL A 235 -31.04 -15.96 11.93
C VAL A 235 -32.37 -15.96 12.70
N GLU A 236 -32.63 -16.99 13.51
CA GLU A 236 -33.98 -17.46 13.87
C GLU A 236 -34.69 -18.04 12.61
N GLU A 237 -35.35 -19.20 12.62
CA GLU A 237 -36.06 -19.92 13.67
C GLU A 237 -36.15 -21.40 13.24
N ASP A 238 -35.87 -22.36 14.14
CA ASP A 238 -36.20 -23.79 13.96
C ASP A 238 -35.89 -24.57 15.26
N ARG A 239 -36.68 -24.35 16.34
CA ARG A 239 -36.59 -25.18 17.55
C ARG A 239 -37.88 -25.20 18.38
N TYR A 240 -38.34 -26.42 18.66
CA TYR A 240 -39.46 -26.82 19.55
C TYR A 240 -40.90 -26.67 19.02
N GLY A 241 -41.65 -27.77 19.11
CA GLY A 241 -43.06 -27.88 18.74
C GLY A 241 -43.53 -29.34 18.79
N GLY A 242 -43.47 -29.97 19.97
CA GLY A 242 -43.88 -31.37 20.17
C GLY A 242 -45.09 -31.51 21.09
N GLY A 243 -46.02 -32.41 20.73
CA GLY A 243 -47.30 -32.66 21.43
C GLY A 243 -48.44 -31.74 20.93
N GLY A 244 -49.70 -32.17 20.89
CA GLY A 244 -50.29 -33.47 21.21
C GLY A 244 -51.81 -33.37 21.41
N GLY A 245 -52.57 -34.42 21.06
CA GLY A 245 -54.04 -34.44 21.05
C GLY A 245 -54.63 -34.07 19.67
N GLY A 246 -55.73 -34.66 19.18
CA GLY A 246 -56.66 -35.62 19.78
C GLY A 246 -58.11 -35.10 19.69
N TYR A 247 -59.05 -35.96 19.25
CA TYR A 247 -60.52 -35.71 19.13
C TYR A 247 -60.92 -34.59 18.11
N ASP A 248 -62.00 -34.59 17.31
CA ASP A 248 -63.25 -35.37 17.12
C ASP A 248 -63.56 -35.40 15.58
N ASP A 249 -64.06 -36.47 14.92
CA ASP A 249 -65.44 -37.01 14.77
C ASP A 249 -66.39 -36.29 13.74
N TYR A 250 -67.29 -37.08 13.12
CA TYR A 250 -68.42 -36.81 12.20
C TYR A 250 -68.23 -36.67 10.67
N GLY A 251 -69.01 -37.49 9.93
CA GLY A 251 -69.57 -37.19 8.60
C GLY A 251 -68.81 -37.84 7.43
N ASP A 252 -69.12 -39.04 6.93
CA ASP A 252 -70.33 -39.51 6.19
C ASP A 252 -70.30 -39.14 4.69
N ASP A 253 -70.95 -39.95 3.84
CA ASP A 253 -71.17 -39.77 2.38
C ASP A 253 -69.91 -39.86 1.46
N ASP A 254 -69.90 -40.46 0.26
CA ASP A 254 -70.89 -41.31 -0.44
C ASP A 254 -70.24 -42.03 -1.67
N TYR A 255 -70.77 -43.21 -2.04
CA TYR A 255 -70.56 -44.03 -3.28
C TYR A 255 -69.16 -44.44 -3.77
#